data_AF-A0A2U8I7K1-F1
#
_entry.id   AF-A0A2U8I7K1-F1
#
_cell.length_a   1.000
_cell.length_b   1.000
_cell.length_c   1.000
_cell.angle_alpha   90.00
_cell.angle_beta   90.00
_cell.angle_gamma   90.00
#
_symmetry.space_group_name_H-M   'P 1'
#
loop_
_entity.id
_entity.type
_entity.pdbx_description
1 polymer ?
#
loop_
_entity_poly.entity_id
_entity_poly.type
_entity_poly.pdbx_seq_one_letter_code
_entity_poly.pdbx_strand_id
1 'polypeptide(L)'
;MINNDAMATTAPPTTPTPLGMDYAFLRKTGIEHIQRLAGELWTDHNTHDPGITLLECLCYAITDVSYRLSFEMKDLLAVLPTHGSNPSNISRAPLFTARDILTSHPVTLNDYRKLLIDIPGVRNAWIEKNPASLVPIYYEAQSNCLRLNQATETAKPLPLRGIYQVYIAKDDTVSDGKKEQALMKTVKARLHQYRQIAEDFADPILLPFEEITVKLHIVVADDVDLDRLAAHIYWQLSQAIAPTLSFHSLSARRQENRPIDTIFEGPPLANGFIDETELEGFDRKTTLRSSDFIHIILDMDGVQSVKKIALESSQKSGFHQPWVLELDLNYTPKLKPLQQLLESDLQFERQGILCQINIEAAKAHLKNVKEREAFDKKKQPLQDIPLPRGHYRHLGDYVSIQHDLPPNYGIGSLGLPDSVSPTRKIQAKQLKAYLLFFDQLLANYLAQLAHIRELFCPPIIGDTAPRSIQTYFTQSVTDVPELDSVLNPDHKTHLQQAIENVDTKITRENKLLNHLMARFGEQFIDDALLLYDKQQQRKPVISLGENKAPWQGFHLEDKLAFLQAYPQMSAARGSAFNYTQKRGIRTILLASKGVSADY
;
A
#
# COMPACT_ATOMS: atom_id res chain seq x y z
N MET A 1 17.61 -39.06 0.77
CA MET A 1 16.94 -39.48 2.02
C MET A 1 17.54 -38.67 3.15
N ILE A 2 16.90 -37.55 3.48
CA ILE A 2 17.19 -36.75 4.67
C ILE A 2 15.84 -36.45 5.30
N ASN A 3 15.74 -36.71 6.59
CA ASN A 3 14.52 -36.96 7.37
C ASN A 3 13.42 -35.90 7.23
N ASN A 4 12.28 -36.32 6.68
CA ASN A 4 10.97 -35.82 7.04
C ASN A 4 10.53 -36.56 8.31
N ASP A 5 10.72 -35.97 9.49
CA ASP A 5 9.93 -36.28 10.68
C ASP A 5 10.26 -35.29 11.80
N ALA A 6 9.37 -34.30 11.97
CA ALA A 6 8.97 -33.66 13.23
C ALA A 6 8.19 -32.37 12.93
N MET A 7 7.05 -32.46 12.23
CA MET A 7 5.97 -31.53 12.50
C MET A 7 5.36 -31.92 13.84
N ALA A 8 6.01 -31.52 14.93
CA ALA A 8 5.33 -31.41 16.20
C ALA A 8 4.24 -30.35 16.00
N THR A 9 2.99 -30.81 15.87
CA THR A 9 1.79 -30.02 16.13
C THR A 9 1.85 -29.58 17.60
N THR A 10 2.64 -28.55 17.86
CA THR A 10 2.49 -27.77 19.08
C THR A 10 1.11 -27.15 18.98
N ALA A 11 0.18 -27.64 19.81
CA ALA A 11 -1.05 -26.92 20.06
C ALA A 11 -0.68 -25.46 20.34
N PRO A 12 -1.39 -24.48 19.77
CA PRO A 12 -1.11 -23.07 20.06
C PRO A 12 -1.07 -22.92 21.58
N PRO A 13 -0.11 -22.15 22.14
CA PRO A 13 -0.06 -21.94 23.58
C PRO A 13 -1.46 -21.50 24.01
N THR A 14 -2.11 -22.29 24.85
CA THR A 14 -3.42 -21.96 25.39
C THR A 14 -3.22 -20.68 26.17
N THR A 15 -3.56 -19.54 25.56
CA THR A 15 -3.55 -18.25 26.23
C THR A 15 -4.37 -18.46 27.50
N PRO A 16 -3.82 -18.21 28.70
CA PRO A 16 -4.57 -18.40 29.93
C PRO A 16 -5.87 -17.60 29.82
N THR A 17 -6.98 -18.26 30.13
CA THR A 17 -8.30 -17.62 30.12
C THR A 17 -8.22 -16.30 30.89
N PRO A 18 -8.62 -15.16 30.28
CA PRO A 18 -8.58 -13.88 30.98
C PRO A 18 -9.30 -13.98 32.33
N LEU A 19 -8.71 -13.43 33.39
CA LEU A 19 -9.30 -13.47 34.75
C LEU A 19 -10.72 -12.90 34.78
N GLY A 20 -11.04 -11.97 33.88
CA GLY A 20 -12.38 -11.42 33.72
C GLY A 20 -13.44 -12.43 33.26
N MET A 21 -13.06 -13.60 32.76
CA MET A 21 -13.99 -14.70 32.45
C MET A 21 -14.11 -15.73 33.59
N ASP A 22 -13.25 -15.65 34.61
CA ASP A 22 -13.33 -16.54 35.77
C ASP A 22 -14.32 -15.97 36.78
N TYR A 23 -15.55 -16.48 36.73
CA TYR A 23 -16.63 -16.09 37.63
C TYR A 23 -16.26 -16.25 39.12
N ALA A 24 -15.58 -17.35 39.48
CA ALA A 24 -15.24 -17.62 40.87
C ALA A 24 -14.20 -16.61 41.38
N PHE A 25 -13.23 -16.27 40.53
CA PHE A 25 -12.27 -15.21 40.79
C PHE A 25 -12.96 -13.85 40.96
N LEU A 26 -13.87 -13.47 40.06
CA LEU A 26 -14.61 -12.21 40.14
C LEU A 26 -15.44 -12.11 41.42
N ARG A 27 -16.16 -13.19 41.77
CA ARG A 27 -16.98 -13.26 42.98
C ARG A 27 -16.13 -13.13 44.24
N LYS A 28 -15.02 -13.87 44.31
CA LYS A 28 -14.07 -13.79 45.43
C LYS A 28 -13.53 -12.35 45.58
N THR A 29 -13.08 -11.76 44.49
CA THR A 29 -12.55 -10.38 44.48
C THR A 29 -13.61 -9.37 44.89
N GLY A 30 -14.86 -9.54 44.44
CA GLY A 30 -15.99 -8.71 44.84
C GLY A 30 -16.27 -8.76 46.33
N ILE A 31 -16.26 -9.96 46.92
CA ILE A 31 -16.44 -10.13 48.37
C ILE A 31 -15.28 -9.50 49.15
N GLU A 32 -14.03 -9.67 48.70
CA GLU A 32 -12.87 -9.01 49.31
C GLU A 32 -13.01 -7.47 49.28
N HIS A 33 -13.54 -6.91 48.20
CA HIS A 33 -13.85 -5.48 48.13
C HIS A 33 -14.92 -5.05 49.13
N ILE A 34 -16.01 -5.82 49.27
CA ILE A 34 -17.07 -5.54 50.25
C ILE A 34 -16.51 -5.59 51.67
N GLN A 35 -15.79 -6.65 52.03
CA GLN A 35 -15.19 -6.81 53.36
C GLN A 35 -14.25 -5.65 53.70
N ARG A 36 -13.43 -5.20 52.73
CA ARG A 36 -12.51 -4.09 52.94
C ARG A 36 -13.22 -2.74 53.10
N LEU A 37 -14.29 -2.50 52.36
CA LEU A 37 -14.98 -1.20 52.32
C LEU A 37 -16.07 -1.05 53.37
N ALA A 38 -16.74 -2.15 53.72
CA ALA A 38 -17.95 -2.15 54.52
C ALA A 38 -18.01 -3.30 55.55
N GLY A 39 -16.92 -4.03 55.80
CA GLY A 39 -16.92 -5.22 56.67
C GLY A 39 -17.34 -4.98 58.12
N GLU A 40 -17.33 -3.72 58.59
CA GLU A 40 -17.87 -3.36 59.92
C GLU A 40 -19.41 -3.21 59.92
N LEU A 41 -20.01 -2.88 58.77
CA LEU A 41 -21.46 -2.64 58.61
C LEU A 41 -22.18 -3.83 57.99
N TRP A 42 -21.56 -4.45 56.98
CA TRP A 42 -22.10 -5.58 56.23
C TRP A 42 -21.21 -6.80 56.50
N THR A 43 -21.66 -7.66 57.41
CA THR A 43 -20.90 -8.82 57.90
C THR A 43 -21.37 -10.15 57.31
N ASP A 44 -22.63 -10.22 56.85
CA ASP A 44 -23.19 -11.41 56.21
C ASP A 44 -22.92 -11.40 54.70
N HIS A 45 -22.13 -12.36 54.24
CA HIS A 45 -21.74 -12.49 52.82
C HIS A 45 -22.24 -13.82 52.22
N ASN A 46 -23.31 -14.38 52.80
CA ASN A 46 -23.89 -15.64 52.34
C ASN A 46 -24.85 -15.44 51.15
N THR A 47 -25.15 -16.53 50.45
CA THR A 47 -25.96 -16.52 49.21
C THR A 47 -27.42 -16.11 49.39
N HIS A 48 -27.91 -16.02 50.62
CA HIS A 48 -29.28 -15.56 50.90
C HIS A 48 -29.38 -14.03 51.00
N ASP A 49 -28.23 -13.35 51.14
CA ASP A 49 -28.18 -11.89 51.18
C ASP A 49 -28.44 -11.32 49.77
N PRO A 50 -29.45 -10.45 49.60
CA PRO A 50 -29.76 -9.85 48.31
C PRO A 50 -28.60 -9.09 47.67
N GLY A 51 -27.72 -8.46 48.46
CA GLY A 51 -26.56 -7.74 47.96
C GLY A 51 -25.50 -8.67 47.38
N ILE A 52 -25.36 -9.89 47.93
CA ILE A 52 -24.49 -10.92 47.35
C ILE A 52 -25.07 -11.44 46.04
N THR A 53 -26.39 -11.61 45.95
CA THR A 53 -27.06 -11.94 44.68
C THR A 53 -26.81 -10.86 43.61
N LEU A 54 -26.86 -9.58 43.97
CA LEU A 54 -26.55 -8.48 43.04
C LEU A 54 -25.08 -8.54 42.58
N LEU A 55 -24.14 -8.81 43.49
CA LEU A 55 -22.73 -8.99 43.15
C LEU A 55 -22.55 -10.16 42.17
N GLU A 56 -23.21 -11.28 42.41
CA GLU A 56 -23.15 -12.47 41.57
C GLU A 56 -23.65 -12.20 40.14
N CYS A 57 -24.76 -11.47 39.98
CA CYS A 57 -25.23 -11.02 38.66
C CYS A 57 -24.21 -10.10 37.97
N LEU A 58 -23.62 -9.15 38.71
CA LEU A 58 -22.60 -8.27 38.17
C LEU A 58 -21.34 -9.04 37.73
N CYS A 59 -20.90 -10.03 38.52
CA CYS A 59 -19.80 -10.91 38.14
C CYS A 59 -20.09 -11.63 36.83
N TYR A 60 -21.29 -12.17 36.64
CA TYR A 60 -21.69 -12.79 35.39
C TYR A 60 -21.65 -11.81 34.21
N ALA A 61 -22.18 -10.60 34.37
CA ALA A 61 -22.15 -9.57 33.32
C ALA A 61 -20.71 -9.18 32.91
N ILE A 62 -19.78 -9.10 33.87
CA ILE A 62 -18.37 -8.84 33.59
C ILE A 62 -17.74 -10.00 32.78
N THR A 63 -18.16 -11.24 32.99
CA THR A 63 -17.69 -12.37 32.17
C THR A 63 -18.05 -12.23 30.70
N ASP A 64 -19.24 -11.71 30.37
CA ASP A 64 -19.64 -11.44 28.98
C ASP A 64 -18.80 -10.32 28.36
N VAL A 65 -18.57 -9.22 29.09
CA VAL A 65 -17.68 -8.14 28.62
C VAL A 65 -16.28 -8.68 28.34
N SER A 66 -15.71 -9.46 29.26
CA SER A 66 -14.40 -10.07 29.09
C SER A 66 -14.37 -11.07 27.92
N TYR A 67 -15.44 -11.83 27.73
CA TYR A 67 -15.61 -12.74 26.61
C TYR A 67 -15.54 -11.99 25.27
N ARG A 68 -16.28 -10.90 25.12
CA ARG A 68 -16.28 -10.11 23.87
C ARG A 68 -14.95 -9.42 23.61
N LEU A 69 -14.25 -8.97 24.66
CA LEU A 69 -12.91 -8.39 24.53
C LEU A 69 -11.84 -9.40 24.07
N SER A 70 -12.11 -10.70 24.21
CA SER A 70 -11.17 -11.75 23.81
C SER A 70 -11.25 -12.15 22.33
N PHE A 71 -12.22 -11.60 21.57
CA PHE A 71 -12.30 -11.87 20.15
C PHE A 71 -11.04 -11.41 19.41
N GLU A 72 -10.71 -12.11 18.32
CA GLU A 72 -9.57 -11.76 17.49
C GLU A 72 -9.72 -10.33 16.94
N MET A 73 -8.62 -9.59 16.83
CA MET A 73 -8.64 -8.20 16.36
C MET A 73 -9.30 -8.03 14.98
N LYS A 74 -9.16 -9.03 14.09
CA LYS A 74 -9.82 -9.03 12.78
C LYS A 74 -11.35 -9.03 12.90
N ASP A 75 -11.91 -9.69 13.92
CA ASP A 75 -13.35 -9.73 14.20
C ASP A 75 -13.80 -8.43 14.88
N LEU A 76 -13.02 -7.90 15.82
CA LEU A 76 -13.30 -6.62 16.49
C LEU A 76 -13.33 -5.44 15.50
N LEU A 77 -12.54 -5.51 14.44
CA LEU A 77 -12.47 -4.49 13.38
C LEU A 77 -13.30 -4.86 12.13
N ALA A 78 -14.10 -5.92 12.16
CA ALA A 78 -14.90 -6.35 11.02
C ALA A 78 -16.04 -5.37 10.70
N VAL A 79 -16.50 -5.37 9.46
CA VAL A 79 -17.60 -4.53 8.98
C VAL A 79 -18.85 -5.36 8.81
N LEU A 80 -20.01 -4.81 9.18
CA LEU A 80 -21.31 -5.43 8.93
C LEU A 80 -21.45 -5.71 7.42
N PRO A 81 -21.67 -6.96 7.00
CA PRO A 81 -21.92 -7.28 5.61
C PRO A 81 -23.29 -6.70 5.21
N THR A 82 -23.32 -5.53 4.57
CA THR A 82 -24.57 -4.99 4.04
C THR A 82 -24.83 -5.58 2.66
N HIS A 83 -25.91 -6.36 2.53
CA HIS A 83 -26.39 -6.82 1.23
C HIS A 83 -26.85 -5.60 0.40
N GLY A 84 -26.11 -5.26 -0.65
CA GLY A 84 -26.55 -4.30 -1.68
C GLY A 84 -26.12 -2.83 -1.52
N SER A 85 -25.23 -2.48 -0.59
CA SER A 85 -24.62 -1.13 -0.56
C SER A 85 -23.32 -1.08 -1.37
N ASN A 86 -23.05 0.08 -1.98
CA ASN A 86 -21.84 0.35 -2.76
C ASN A 86 -20.56 -0.11 -2.00
N PRO A 87 -19.68 -0.94 -2.59
CA PRO A 87 -18.50 -1.49 -1.92
C PRO A 87 -17.55 -0.43 -1.35
N SER A 88 -17.65 0.84 -1.77
CA SER A 88 -16.85 1.96 -1.26
C SER A 88 -17.11 2.36 0.20
N ASN A 89 -18.27 2.01 0.78
CA ASN A 89 -18.54 2.24 2.21
C ASN A 89 -18.16 1.04 3.10
N ILE A 90 -18.11 -0.17 2.53
CA ILE A 90 -17.81 -1.43 3.22
C ILE A 90 -16.31 -1.80 3.10
N SER A 91 -15.62 -1.28 2.09
CA SER A 91 -14.21 -1.57 1.76
C SER A 91 -13.21 -0.61 2.39
N ARG A 92 -13.44 -0.15 3.62
CA ARG A 92 -12.47 0.72 4.31
C ARG A 92 -11.54 -0.15 5.15
N ALA A 93 -10.25 -0.19 4.82
CA ALA A 93 -9.29 -0.78 5.73
C ALA A 93 -9.23 0.10 6.99
N PRO A 94 -9.26 -0.46 8.22
CA PRO A 94 -9.14 0.34 9.43
C PRO A 94 -7.76 0.99 9.56
N LEU A 95 -6.77 0.55 8.77
CA LEU A 95 -5.40 1.03 8.74
C LEU A 95 -4.92 1.05 7.29
N PHE A 96 -3.90 1.86 6.99
CA PHE A 96 -3.26 1.86 5.67
C PHE A 96 -2.65 0.50 5.33
N THR A 97 -2.63 0.18 4.03
CA THR A 97 -2.00 -1.06 3.56
C THR A 97 -0.49 -0.91 3.45
N ALA A 98 0.19 -2.04 3.20
CA ALA A 98 1.63 -2.05 2.98
C ALA A 98 2.00 -1.21 1.75
N ARG A 99 1.25 -1.33 0.64
CA ARG A 99 1.50 -0.50 -0.55
C ARG A 99 1.35 0.99 -0.25
N ASP A 100 0.32 1.38 0.50
CA ASP A 100 0.03 2.79 0.78
C ASP A 100 1.18 3.49 1.53
N ILE A 101 1.87 2.78 2.43
CA ILE A 101 2.83 3.37 3.38
C ILE A 101 4.29 3.00 3.11
N LEU A 102 4.57 1.86 2.47
CA LEU A 102 5.96 1.42 2.23
C LEU A 102 6.50 1.85 0.85
N THR A 103 5.62 2.19 -0.10
CA THR A 103 6.09 2.69 -1.41
C THR A 103 6.42 4.17 -1.36
N SER A 104 7.38 4.60 -2.18
CA SER A 104 7.79 6.00 -2.30
C SER A 104 7.70 6.49 -3.73
N HIS A 105 7.70 7.80 -3.96
CA HIS A 105 8.02 8.32 -5.28
C HIS A 105 9.48 7.96 -5.65
N PRO A 106 9.84 7.99 -6.95
CA PRO A 106 11.18 7.68 -7.40
C PRO A 106 12.23 8.59 -6.76
N VAL A 107 13.22 8.00 -6.08
CA VAL A 107 14.33 8.76 -5.49
C VAL A 107 15.61 8.55 -6.31
N THR A 108 15.75 7.38 -6.93
CA THR A 108 16.92 7.02 -7.72
C THR A 108 16.61 7.02 -9.22
N LEU A 109 17.66 7.03 -10.05
CA LEU A 109 17.51 6.86 -11.50
C LEU A 109 16.93 5.48 -11.85
N ASN A 110 17.24 4.46 -11.05
CA ASN A 110 16.68 3.12 -11.23
C ASN A 110 15.18 3.08 -10.91
N ASP A 111 14.69 3.89 -9.97
CA ASP A 111 13.25 4.01 -9.74
C ASP A 111 12.51 4.59 -10.94
N TYR A 112 13.07 5.63 -11.57
CA TYR A 112 12.54 6.16 -12.82
C TYR A 112 12.59 5.11 -13.93
N ARG A 113 13.69 4.35 -14.00
CA ARG A 113 13.84 3.25 -14.95
C ARG A 113 12.76 2.19 -14.77
N LYS A 114 12.48 1.76 -13.53
CA LYS A 114 11.38 0.82 -13.21
C LYS A 114 10.03 1.38 -13.65
N LEU A 115 9.74 2.65 -13.34
CA LEU A 115 8.50 3.31 -13.76
C LEU A 115 8.30 3.34 -15.27
N LEU A 116 9.39 3.50 -16.03
CA LEU A 116 9.36 3.51 -17.49
C LEU A 116 9.19 2.11 -18.07
N ILE A 117 9.89 1.11 -17.54
CA ILE A 117 9.76 -0.31 -17.95
C ILE A 117 8.37 -0.86 -17.66
N ASP A 118 7.70 -0.34 -16.63
CA ASP A 118 6.32 -0.68 -16.31
C ASP A 118 5.31 -0.19 -17.39
N ILE A 119 5.71 0.72 -18.29
CA ILE A 119 4.87 1.19 -19.39
C ILE A 119 4.83 0.13 -20.51
N PRO A 120 3.64 -0.35 -20.95
CA PRO A 120 3.54 -1.25 -22.10
C PRO A 120 4.17 -0.63 -23.36
N GLY A 121 5.01 -1.40 -24.06
CA GLY A 121 5.76 -0.94 -25.22
C GLY A 121 7.20 -0.50 -24.92
N VAL A 122 7.55 -0.27 -23.65
CA VAL A 122 8.95 -0.03 -23.22
C VAL A 122 9.59 -1.37 -22.86
N ARG A 123 10.65 -1.73 -23.58
CA ARG A 123 11.50 -2.88 -23.27
C ARG A 123 12.52 -2.55 -22.20
N ASN A 124 13.18 -1.39 -22.32
CA ASN A 124 14.17 -0.89 -21.37
C ASN A 124 14.21 0.66 -21.46
N ALA A 125 14.80 1.30 -20.45
CA ALA A 125 15.04 2.73 -20.45
C ALA A 125 16.36 3.04 -19.76
N TRP A 126 17.00 4.13 -20.17
CA TRP A 126 18.20 4.65 -19.53
C TRP A 126 18.02 6.12 -19.24
N ILE A 127 18.42 6.54 -18.05
CA ILE A 127 18.36 7.92 -17.61
C ILE A 127 19.78 8.36 -17.24
N GLU A 128 20.25 9.40 -17.91
CA GLU A 128 21.60 9.91 -17.77
C GLU A 128 21.56 11.40 -17.43
N LYS A 129 22.57 11.89 -16.69
CA LYS A 129 22.68 13.31 -16.38
C LYS A 129 23.00 14.09 -17.66
N ASN A 130 22.21 15.11 -17.95
CA ASN A 130 22.43 16.00 -19.08
C ASN A 130 22.82 17.41 -18.58
N PRO A 131 24.12 17.78 -18.60
CA PRO A 131 24.55 19.11 -18.17
C PRO A 131 24.18 20.20 -19.19
N ALA A 132 23.73 19.82 -20.39
CA ALA A 132 23.36 20.76 -21.44
C ALA A 132 21.97 21.34 -21.17
N SER A 133 21.91 22.67 -21.10
CA SER A 133 20.65 23.39 -21.12
C SER A 133 20.08 23.40 -22.54
N LEU A 134 18.75 23.24 -22.66
CA LEU A 134 18.02 23.47 -23.92
C LEU A 134 18.33 24.86 -24.51
N VAL A 135 18.55 25.85 -23.63
CA VAL A 135 19.00 27.20 -23.97
C VAL A 135 20.34 27.41 -23.28
N PRO A 136 21.48 27.34 -24.00
CA PRO A 136 22.80 27.63 -23.44
C PRO A 136 22.81 28.88 -22.56
N ILE A 137 23.18 28.70 -21.29
CA ILE A 137 23.28 29.78 -20.31
C ILE A 137 24.75 30.09 -20.09
N TYR A 138 25.09 31.37 -20.07
CA TYR A 138 26.43 31.84 -19.79
C TYR A 138 26.41 32.81 -18.61
N TYR A 139 27.40 32.72 -17.74
CA TYR A 139 27.62 33.67 -16.65
C TYR A 139 28.75 34.63 -17.00
N GLU A 140 28.47 35.93 -16.97
CA GLU A 140 29.45 36.98 -17.22
C GLU A 140 29.83 37.65 -15.90
N ALA A 141 31.04 37.35 -15.40
CA ALA A 141 31.48 37.80 -14.06
C ALA A 141 31.67 39.33 -13.97
N GLN A 142 32.01 39.99 -15.09
CA GLN A 142 32.28 41.43 -15.12
C GLN A 142 31.01 42.27 -14.94
N SER A 143 29.90 41.82 -15.52
CA SER A 143 28.58 42.48 -15.48
C SER A 143 27.63 41.83 -14.46
N ASN A 144 28.06 40.72 -13.84
CA ASN A 144 27.29 39.90 -12.90
C ASN A 144 25.89 39.52 -13.44
N CYS A 145 25.80 39.17 -14.73
CA CYS A 145 24.54 38.83 -15.37
C CYS A 145 24.57 37.42 -16.00
N LEU A 146 23.39 36.84 -16.16
CA LEU A 146 23.18 35.62 -16.94
C LEU A 146 22.78 36.01 -18.37
N ARG A 147 23.45 35.40 -19.34
CA ARG A 147 23.15 35.55 -20.76
C ARG A 147 22.58 34.24 -21.31
N LEU A 148 21.54 34.35 -22.13
CA LEU A 148 20.87 33.23 -22.78
C LEU A 148 21.25 33.23 -24.26
N ASN A 149 21.74 32.11 -24.79
CA ASN A 149 22.11 31.92 -26.20
C ASN A 149 23.14 32.93 -26.76
N GLN A 150 23.89 33.62 -25.90
CA GLN A 150 24.87 34.62 -26.30
C GLN A 150 26.18 34.37 -25.58
N ALA A 151 27.14 33.80 -26.30
CA ALA A 151 28.52 33.70 -25.83
C ALA A 151 29.26 35.02 -26.10
N THR A 152 29.98 35.51 -25.10
CA THR A 152 30.97 36.59 -25.24
C THR A 152 32.35 36.02 -24.91
N GLU A 153 33.43 36.73 -25.23
CA GLU A 153 34.80 36.28 -24.91
C GLU A 153 35.02 36.09 -23.39
N THR A 154 34.25 36.80 -22.57
CA THR A 154 34.39 36.82 -21.10
C THR A 154 33.34 35.99 -20.37
N ALA A 155 32.25 35.60 -21.03
CA ALA A 155 31.18 34.81 -20.43
C ALA A 155 31.50 33.30 -20.50
N LYS A 156 31.35 32.61 -19.36
CA LYS A 156 31.61 31.17 -19.25
C LYS A 156 30.31 30.38 -19.31
N PRO A 157 30.27 29.20 -19.97
CA PRO A 157 29.08 28.36 -19.99
C PRO A 157 28.74 27.90 -18.58
N LEU A 158 27.47 28.01 -18.21
CA LEU A 158 26.92 27.59 -16.94
C LEU A 158 26.15 26.27 -17.14
N PRO A 159 26.72 25.11 -16.76
CA PRO A 159 26.01 23.84 -16.85
C PRO A 159 24.90 23.78 -15.80
N LEU A 160 23.72 23.36 -16.22
CA LEU A 160 22.60 23.14 -15.30
C LEU A 160 22.75 21.76 -14.64
N ARG A 161 22.50 21.70 -13.33
CA ARG A 161 22.40 20.44 -12.58
C ARG A 161 20.91 20.10 -12.42
N GLY A 162 20.60 18.80 -12.40
CA GLY A 162 19.23 18.31 -12.25
C GLY A 162 18.46 18.13 -13.56
N ILE A 163 19.10 18.26 -14.73
CA ILE A 163 18.49 17.89 -16.01
C ILE A 163 18.94 16.49 -16.39
N TYR A 164 17.99 15.65 -16.81
CA TYR A 164 18.25 14.28 -17.23
C TYR A 164 17.85 14.04 -18.69
N GLN A 165 18.67 13.31 -19.42
CA GLN A 165 18.33 12.77 -20.72
C GLN A 165 17.77 11.36 -20.53
N VAL A 166 16.63 11.09 -21.17
CA VAL A 166 15.98 9.78 -21.12
C VAL A 166 16.05 9.13 -22.50
N TYR A 167 16.47 7.87 -22.53
CA TYR A 167 16.52 7.04 -23.73
C TYR A 167 15.57 5.86 -23.56
N ILE A 168 14.72 5.63 -24.57
CA ILE A 168 13.68 4.59 -24.53
C ILE A 168 14.00 3.51 -25.57
N ALA A 169 14.17 2.28 -25.09
CA ALA A 169 14.16 1.09 -25.94
C ALA A 169 12.74 0.55 -26.04
N LYS A 170 12.18 0.53 -27.25
CA LYS A 170 10.86 -0.03 -27.51
C LYS A 170 10.91 -1.53 -27.76
N ASP A 171 9.79 -2.20 -27.47
CA ASP A 171 9.59 -3.59 -27.88
C ASP A 171 9.04 -3.73 -29.31
N ASP A 172 8.85 -4.97 -29.75
CA ASP A 172 8.37 -5.28 -31.10
C ASP A 172 6.89 -4.97 -31.32
N THR A 173 6.12 -4.65 -30.26
CA THR A 173 4.69 -4.30 -30.39
C THR A 173 4.49 -2.88 -30.93
N VAL A 174 5.52 -2.05 -30.79
CA VAL A 174 5.58 -0.64 -31.23
C VAL A 174 6.24 -0.58 -32.62
N SER A 175 5.43 -0.86 -33.63
CA SER A 175 5.87 -1.10 -35.00
C SER A 175 5.69 0.07 -35.97
N ASP A 176 4.93 1.10 -35.59
CA ASP A 176 4.56 2.21 -36.47
C ASP A 176 4.69 3.57 -35.77
N GLY A 177 4.82 4.64 -36.56
CA GLY A 177 5.02 6.00 -36.04
C GLY A 177 3.86 6.52 -35.18
N LYS A 178 2.63 6.01 -35.33
CA LYS A 178 1.50 6.42 -34.49
C LYS A 178 1.64 5.83 -33.07
N LYS A 179 1.99 4.55 -32.98
CA LYS A 179 2.26 3.88 -31.70
C LYS A 179 3.49 4.47 -31.01
N GLU A 180 4.52 4.82 -31.76
CA GLU A 180 5.71 5.51 -31.23
C GLU A 180 5.34 6.85 -30.59
N GLN A 181 4.54 7.68 -31.28
CA GLN A 181 4.06 8.95 -30.74
C GLN A 181 3.20 8.76 -29.48
N ALA A 182 2.31 7.76 -29.46
CA ALA A 182 1.48 7.44 -28.31
C ALA A 182 2.31 6.97 -27.09
N LEU A 183 3.33 6.13 -27.34
CA LEU A 183 4.27 5.67 -26.32
C LEU A 183 5.02 6.86 -25.71
N MET A 184 5.61 7.72 -26.56
CA MET A 184 6.40 8.86 -26.09
C MET A 184 5.55 9.88 -25.31
N LYS A 185 4.28 10.07 -25.69
CA LYS A 185 3.34 10.87 -24.90
C LYS A 185 3.12 10.28 -23.50
N THR A 186 2.99 8.96 -23.41
CA THR A 186 2.80 8.24 -22.14
C THR A 186 4.05 8.32 -21.28
N VAL A 187 5.23 8.14 -21.87
CA VAL A 187 6.54 8.30 -21.21
C VAL A 187 6.69 9.71 -20.62
N LYS A 188 6.46 10.76 -21.42
CA LYS A 188 6.54 12.16 -20.96
C LYS A 188 5.56 12.42 -19.80
N ALA A 189 4.33 11.94 -19.92
CA ALA A 189 3.33 12.09 -18.85
C ALA A 189 3.75 11.40 -17.56
N ARG A 190 4.31 10.19 -17.63
CA ARG A 190 4.80 9.44 -16.46
C ARG A 190 5.98 10.13 -15.79
N LEU A 191 6.96 10.64 -16.55
CA LEU A 191 8.10 11.37 -16.01
C LEU A 191 7.65 12.64 -15.26
N HIS A 192 6.80 13.45 -15.89
CA HIS A 192 6.32 14.69 -15.25
C HIS A 192 5.35 14.46 -14.09
N GLN A 193 4.69 13.30 -14.02
CA GLN A 193 3.87 12.92 -12.86
C GLN A 193 4.71 12.77 -11.59
N TYR A 194 5.95 12.28 -11.73
CA TYR A 194 6.86 12.01 -10.61
C TYR A 194 8.09 12.92 -10.63
N ARG A 195 7.98 14.14 -11.16
CA ARG A 195 9.08 15.10 -11.24
C ARG A 195 9.50 15.52 -9.82
N GLN A 196 10.80 15.55 -9.52
CA GLN A 196 11.31 16.06 -8.24
C GLN A 196 11.57 17.58 -8.26
N ILE A 197 11.71 18.16 -7.07
CA ILE A 197 12.11 19.55 -6.86
C ILE A 197 13.51 19.78 -7.45
N ALA A 198 13.67 20.90 -8.14
CA ALA A 198 14.92 21.30 -8.81
C ALA A 198 15.44 20.30 -9.87
N GLU A 199 14.60 19.37 -10.33
CA GLU A 199 14.93 18.43 -11.40
C GLU A 199 13.98 18.57 -12.60
N ASP A 200 14.46 18.23 -13.78
CA ASP A 200 13.66 18.14 -14.99
C ASP A 200 14.23 17.16 -16.02
N PHE A 201 13.43 16.84 -17.03
CA PHE A 201 13.80 15.92 -18.10
C PHE A 201 13.91 16.67 -19.43
N ALA A 202 15.00 16.44 -20.16
CA ALA A 202 15.05 16.76 -21.58
C ALA A 202 14.03 15.91 -22.34
N ASP A 203 13.71 16.29 -23.57
CA ASP A 203 12.80 15.50 -24.40
C ASP A 203 13.32 14.06 -24.53
N PRO A 204 12.53 13.04 -24.11
CA PRO A 204 12.97 11.66 -24.18
C PRO A 204 13.21 11.23 -25.63
N ILE A 205 14.27 10.47 -25.85
CA ILE A 205 14.70 10.00 -27.17
C ILE A 205 14.24 8.55 -27.33
N LEU A 206 13.44 8.30 -28.36
CA LEU A 206 13.10 6.95 -28.77
C LEU A 206 14.24 6.40 -29.63
N LEU A 207 14.85 5.30 -29.18
CA LEU A 207 15.97 4.71 -29.89
C LEU A 207 15.49 3.83 -31.06
N PRO A 208 15.98 4.07 -32.29
CA PRO A 208 15.76 3.15 -33.42
C PRO A 208 16.45 1.80 -33.21
N PHE A 209 16.10 0.81 -34.03
CA PHE A 209 16.74 -0.51 -34.00
C PHE A 209 18.06 -0.50 -34.79
N GLU A 210 19.10 -1.08 -34.21
CA GLU A 210 20.33 -1.51 -34.87
C GLU A 210 20.20 -3.01 -35.13
N GLU A 211 20.15 -3.40 -36.40
CA GLU A 211 19.99 -4.81 -36.76
C GLU A 211 21.32 -5.53 -36.62
N ILE A 212 21.35 -6.58 -35.80
CA ILE A 212 22.49 -7.44 -35.55
C ILE A 212 22.30 -8.73 -36.34
N THR A 213 23.25 -9.03 -37.20
CA THR A 213 23.31 -10.29 -37.96
C THR A 213 24.32 -11.23 -37.31
N VAL A 214 23.88 -12.43 -36.96
CA VAL A 214 24.74 -13.48 -36.39
C VAL A 214 24.86 -14.59 -37.44
N LYS A 215 25.98 -14.59 -38.17
CA LYS A 215 26.28 -15.60 -39.18
C LYS A 215 26.84 -16.83 -38.50
N LEU A 216 26.21 -17.98 -38.71
CA LEU A 216 26.48 -19.23 -37.99
C LEU A 216 26.54 -20.41 -38.95
N HIS A 217 27.53 -21.27 -38.73
CA HIS A 217 27.59 -22.60 -39.32
C HIS A 217 27.74 -23.63 -38.19
N ILE A 218 26.71 -24.45 -37.98
CA ILE A 218 26.58 -25.34 -36.82
C ILE A 218 26.53 -26.80 -37.30
N VAL A 219 27.29 -27.67 -36.65
CA VAL A 219 27.21 -29.13 -36.83
C VAL A 219 26.30 -29.71 -35.77
N VAL A 220 25.32 -30.50 -36.19
CA VAL A 220 24.29 -31.08 -35.31
C VAL A 220 24.28 -32.59 -35.38
N ALA A 221 23.74 -33.22 -34.33
CA ALA A 221 23.50 -34.66 -34.28
C ALA A 221 22.37 -35.11 -35.23
N ASP A 222 22.34 -36.41 -35.51
CA ASP A 222 21.47 -37.00 -36.54
C ASP A 222 19.98 -37.02 -36.15
N ASP A 223 19.69 -37.08 -34.84
CA ASP A 223 18.34 -37.27 -34.26
C ASP A 223 17.62 -35.96 -33.86
N VAL A 224 18.18 -34.81 -34.23
CA VAL A 224 17.68 -33.51 -33.80
C VAL A 224 16.52 -33.02 -34.68
N ASP A 225 15.56 -32.31 -34.12
CA ASP A 225 14.58 -31.53 -34.90
C ASP A 225 15.19 -30.16 -35.25
N LEU A 226 15.56 -29.96 -36.52
CA LEU A 226 16.21 -28.72 -36.99
C LEU A 226 15.31 -27.50 -36.87
N ASP A 227 14.01 -27.65 -37.17
CA ASP A 227 13.08 -26.53 -37.20
C ASP A 227 12.87 -26.00 -35.78
N ARG A 228 12.75 -26.92 -34.81
CA ARG A 228 12.67 -26.60 -33.39
C ARG A 228 13.99 -26.05 -32.84
N LEU A 229 15.13 -26.65 -33.21
CA LEU A 229 16.45 -26.18 -32.77
C LEU A 229 16.73 -24.76 -33.29
N ALA A 230 16.45 -24.48 -34.56
CA ALA A 230 16.63 -23.17 -35.16
C ALA A 230 15.80 -22.08 -34.45
N ALA A 231 14.54 -22.39 -34.12
CA ALA A 231 13.68 -21.51 -33.34
C ALA A 231 14.24 -21.25 -31.93
N HIS A 232 14.78 -22.29 -31.27
CA HIS A 232 15.38 -22.17 -29.94
C HIS A 232 16.67 -21.36 -29.94
N ILE A 233 17.57 -21.61 -30.90
CA ILE A 233 18.79 -20.83 -31.13
C ILE A 233 18.42 -19.36 -31.32
N TYR A 234 17.49 -19.08 -32.24
CA TYR A 234 17.07 -17.71 -32.49
C TYR A 234 16.55 -17.01 -31.23
N TRP A 235 15.71 -17.69 -30.43
CA TRP A 235 15.19 -17.14 -29.19
C TRP A 235 16.33 -16.80 -28.20
N GLN A 236 17.23 -17.74 -27.94
CA GLN A 236 18.35 -17.52 -27.01
C GLN A 236 19.29 -16.41 -27.48
N LEU A 237 19.63 -16.38 -28.78
CA LEU A 237 20.41 -15.28 -29.36
C LEU A 237 19.70 -13.94 -29.21
N SER A 238 18.38 -13.91 -29.45
CA SER A 238 17.60 -12.68 -29.29
C SER A 238 17.58 -12.16 -27.86
N GLN A 239 17.48 -13.05 -26.87
CA GLN A 239 17.51 -12.71 -25.45
C GLN A 239 18.92 -12.32 -24.99
N ALA A 240 19.96 -12.94 -25.54
CA ALA A 240 21.34 -12.54 -25.29
C ALA A 240 21.66 -11.16 -25.87
N ILE A 241 21.06 -10.78 -27.00
CA ILE A 241 21.27 -9.45 -27.61
C ILE A 241 20.45 -8.38 -26.90
N ALA A 242 19.15 -8.64 -26.69
CA ALA A 242 18.19 -7.71 -26.14
C ALA A 242 17.34 -8.41 -25.05
N PRO A 243 17.89 -8.54 -23.83
CA PRO A 243 17.22 -9.29 -22.77
C PRO A 243 15.93 -8.58 -22.31
N THR A 244 14.99 -9.38 -21.80
CA THR A 244 13.70 -8.91 -21.29
C THR A 244 13.63 -9.06 -19.77
N LEU A 245 13.35 -7.96 -19.07
CA LEU A 245 13.24 -7.96 -17.62
C LEU A 245 11.97 -8.67 -17.17
N SER A 246 12.06 -9.44 -16.09
CA SER A 246 10.93 -10.19 -15.54
C SER A 246 10.23 -9.41 -14.44
N PHE A 247 8.91 -9.50 -14.40
CA PHE A 247 8.09 -8.98 -13.29
C PHE A 247 7.74 -10.14 -12.36
N HIS A 248 7.95 -9.92 -11.06
CA HIS A 248 7.71 -10.92 -10.03
C HIS A 248 6.41 -10.64 -9.29
N SER A 249 5.72 -11.71 -8.86
CA SER A 249 4.54 -11.59 -8.01
C SER A 249 4.94 -11.34 -6.56
N LEU A 250 3.98 -10.83 -5.76
CA LEU A 250 4.19 -10.70 -4.31
C LEU A 250 4.44 -12.06 -3.67
N SER A 251 3.74 -13.11 -4.13
CA SER A 251 3.90 -14.46 -3.61
C SER A 251 5.29 -15.05 -3.88
N ALA A 252 5.84 -14.86 -5.08
CA ALA A 252 7.18 -15.33 -5.43
C ALA A 252 8.24 -14.63 -4.56
N ARG A 253 8.17 -13.30 -4.44
CA ARG A 253 9.09 -12.52 -3.59
C ARG A 253 9.05 -12.90 -2.12
N ARG A 254 7.87 -13.30 -1.61
CA ARG A 254 7.75 -13.78 -0.22
C ARG A 254 8.34 -15.17 -0.01
N GLN A 255 8.33 -16.04 -1.02
CA GLN A 255 8.96 -17.36 -0.95
C GLN A 255 10.49 -17.26 -0.91
N GLU A 256 11.07 -16.18 -1.44
CA GLU A 256 12.51 -15.87 -1.36
C GLU A 256 12.95 -15.40 0.04
N ASN A 257 12.07 -15.40 1.06
CA ASN A 257 12.33 -14.89 2.41
C ASN A 257 12.83 -13.43 2.46
N ARG A 258 12.47 -12.61 1.45
CA ARG A 258 12.78 -11.17 1.46
C ARG A 258 11.88 -10.41 2.45
N PRO A 259 12.42 -9.42 3.19
CA PRO A 259 11.63 -8.52 4.04
C PRO A 259 10.57 -7.75 3.24
N ILE A 260 9.41 -7.48 3.86
CA ILE A 260 8.27 -6.83 3.19
C ILE A 260 8.62 -5.40 2.76
N ASP A 261 9.32 -4.66 3.62
CA ASP A 261 9.81 -3.31 3.35
C ASP A 261 10.70 -3.26 2.11
N THR A 262 11.61 -4.23 1.93
CA THR A 262 12.44 -4.33 0.72
C THR A 262 11.63 -4.68 -0.54
N ILE A 263 10.55 -5.46 -0.40
CA ILE A 263 9.70 -5.80 -1.56
C ILE A 263 8.93 -4.58 -2.06
N PHE A 264 8.43 -3.73 -1.16
CA PHE A 264 7.67 -2.53 -1.49
C PHE A 264 8.55 -1.28 -1.68
N GLU A 265 9.87 -1.43 -1.64
CA GLU A 265 10.81 -0.32 -1.79
C GLU A 265 10.74 0.30 -3.20
N GLY A 266 10.65 1.63 -3.23
CA GLY A 266 10.57 2.41 -4.47
C GLY A 266 9.13 2.62 -4.96
N PRO A 267 8.96 2.95 -6.26
CA PRO A 267 7.68 3.38 -6.79
C PRO A 267 6.67 2.26 -6.98
N PRO A 268 5.35 2.54 -6.78
CA PRO A 268 4.31 1.55 -7.02
C PRO A 268 4.19 1.25 -8.52
N LEU A 269 4.57 0.04 -8.92
CA LEU A 269 4.48 -0.46 -10.29
C LEU A 269 3.15 -1.18 -10.54
N ALA A 270 2.57 -1.04 -11.74
CA ALA A 270 1.29 -1.64 -12.07
C ALA A 270 1.35 -3.15 -12.34
N ASN A 271 2.51 -3.65 -12.78
CA ASN A 271 2.66 -5.00 -13.34
C ASN A 271 3.43 -6.00 -12.45
N GLY A 272 3.58 -5.72 -11.16
CA GLY A 272 4.30 -6.56 -10.21
C GLY A 272 5.54 -5.87 -9.64
N PHE A 273 6.57 -6.63 -9.31
CA PHE A 273 7.80 -6.13 -8.69
C PHE A 273 9.02 -6.42 -9.57
N ILE A 274 9.96 -5.49 -9.60
CA ILE A 274 11.25 -5.61 -10.30
C ILE A 274 12.34 -5.71 -9.24
N ASP A 275 13.25 -6.68 -9.34
CA ASP A 275 14.41 -6.70 -8.45
C ASP A 275 15.40 -5.60 -8.81
N GLU A 276 15.97 -4.95 -7.80
CA GLU A 276 17.06 -4.01 -8.03
C GLU A 276 18.30 -4.71 -8.61
N THR A 277 18.68 -5.87 -8.06
CA THR A 277 19.89 -6.59 -8.51
C THR A 277 19.74 -7.15 -9.92
N GLU A 278 18.53 -7.59 -10.29
CA GLU A 278 18.22 -7.96 -11.67
C GLU A 278 18.27 -6.72 -12.57
N LEU A 279 17.72 -5.58 -12.16
CA LEU A 279 17.72 -4.37 -12.97
C LEU A 279 19.14 -3.86 -13.28
N GLU A 280 20.04 -3.90 -12.29
CA GLU A 280 21.46 -3.54 -12.44
C GLU A 280 22.18 -4.45 -13.44
N GLY A 281 21.85 -5.74 -13.49
CA GLY A 281 22.40 -6.67 -14.48
C GLY A 281 21.93 -6.40 -15.92
N PHE A 282 20.91 -5.55 -16.11
CA PHE A 282 20.28 -5.27 -17.42
C PHE A 282 20.73 -3.94 -18.02
N ASP A 283 21.94 -3.49 -17.69
CA ASP A 283 22.50 -2.26 -18.24
C ASP A 283 22.68 -2.28 -19.76
N ARG A 284 22.88 -1.08 -20.30
CA ARG A 284 23.00 -0.88 -21.74
C ARG A 284 24.24 -1.60 -22.26
N LYS A 285 24.04 -2.63 -23.09
CA LYS A 285 25.17 -3.32 -23.72
C LYS A 285 25.90 -2.39 -24.66
N THR A 286 27.22 -2.29 -24.48
CA THR A 286 28.14 -1.53 -25.35
C THR A 286 28.84 -2.43 -26.35
N THR A 287 29.01 -3.71 -26.02
CA THR A 287 29.70 -4.69 -26.86
C THR A 287 29.00 -6.05 -26.79
N LEU A 288 29.10 -6.81 -27.87
CA LEU A 288 28.68 -8.20 -27.98
C LEU A 288 29.91 -9.06 -28.31
N ARG A 289 30.09 -10.17 -27.61
CA ARG A 289 31.23 -11.06 -27.82
C ARG A 289 30.79 -12.35 -28.50
N SER A 290 31.53 -12.78 -29.50
CA SER A 290 31.27 -14.03 -30.22
C SER A 290 31.37 -15.25 -29.29
N SER A 291 32.24 -15.21 -28.28
CA SER A 291 32.41 -16.27 -27.27
C SER A 291 31.11 -16.59 -26.54
N ASP A 292 30.36 -15.55 -26.16
CA ASP A 292 29.16 -15.70 -25.33
C ASP A 292 28.07 -16.44 -26.13
N PHE A 293 27.94 -16.12 -27.42
CA PHE A 293 27.04 -16.82 -28.32
C PHE A 293 27.47 -18.26 -28.61
N ILE A 294 28.78 -18.51 -28.74
CA ILE A 294 29.30 -19.88 -28.91
C ILE A 294 28.91 -20.74 -27.70
N HIS A 295 29.11 -20.23 -26.47
CA HIS A 295 28.72 -20.95 -25.25
C HIS A 295 27.22 -21.22 -25.21
N ILE A 296 26.39 -20.21 -25.46
CA ILE A 296 24.93 -20.36 -25.52
C ILE A 296 24.50 -21.46 -26.50
N ILE A 297 25.13 -21.51 -27.69
CA ILE A 297 24.79 -22.49 -28.72
C ILE A 297 25.31 -23.89 -28.38
N LEU A 298 26.52 -24.02 -27.83
CA LEU A 298 27.10 -25.32 -27.47
C LEU A 298 26.39 -25.99 -26.30
N ASP A 299 25.79 -25.22 -25.40
CA ASP A 299 25.01 -25.75 -24.27
C ASP A 299 23.65 -26.35 -24.70
N MET A 300 23.29 -26.26 -25.98
CA MET A 300 22.01 -26.77 -26.49
C MET A 300 22.09 -28.25 -26.88
N ASP A 301 21.09 -29.02 -26.44
CA ASP A 301 20.94 -30.43 -26.81
C ASP A 301 20.91 -30.61 -28.33
N GLY A 302 21.79 -31.46 -28.84
CA GLY A 302 21.88 -31.80 -30.26
C GLY A 302 22.89 -30.98 -31.08
N VAL A 303 23.54 -29.97 -30.49
CA VAL A 303 24.65 -29.25 -31.13
C VAL A 303 25.97 -29.97 -30.84
N GLN A 304 26.73 -30.31 -31.88
CA GLN A 304 28.04 -30.95 -31.74
C GLN A 304 29.19 -29.95 -31.76
N SER A 305 29.14 -28.95 -32.66
CA SER A 305 30.16 -27.91 -32.75
C SER A 305 29.68 -26.69 -33.55
N VAL A 306 30.36 -25.55 -33.36
CA VAL A 306 30.16 -24.32 -34.16
C VAL A 306 31.39 -24.14 -35.06
N LYS A 307 31.23 -24.34 -36.37
CA LYS A 307 32.32 -24.22 -37.37
C LYS A 307 32.69 -22.77 -37.66
N LYS A 308 31.70 -21.89 -37.70
CA LYS A 308 31.89 -20.47 -38.05
C LYS A 308 30.88 -19.61 -37.29
N ILE A 309 31.36 -18.51 -36.74
CA ILE A 309 30.54 -17.42 -36.21
C ILE A 309 31.09 -16.08 -36.70
N ALA A 310 30.20 -15.17 -37.10
CA ALA A 310 30.55 -13.78 -37.34
C ALA A 310 29.38 -12.86 -36.94
N LEU A 311 29.70 -11.72 -36.35
CA LEU A 311 28.73 -10.70 -35.92
C LEU A 311 28.85 -9.48 -36.83
N GLU A 312 27.72 -8.99 -37.33
CA GLU A 312 27.64 -7.80 -38.16
C GLU A 312 26.54 -6.86 -37.65
N SER A 313 26.76 -5.55 -37.76
CA SER A 313 25.81 -4.50 -37.41
C SER A 313 25.37 -3.74 -38.65
N SER A 314 24.10 -3.33 -38.70
CA SER A 314 23.59 -2.46 -39.75
C SER A 314 24.15 -1.02 -39.70
N GLN A 315 24.66 -0.58 -38.55
CA GLN A 315 25.18 0.80 -38.35
C GLN A 315 26.69 0.89 -38.48
N LYS A 316 27.43 -0.15 -38.05
CA LYS A 316 28.89 -0.19 -38.15
C LYS A 316 29.35 -1.11 -39.28
N SER A 317 29.79 -0.50 -40.38
CA SER A 317 30.51 -1.19 -41.46
C SER A 317 32.01 -0.85 -41.38
N GLY A 318 32.89 -1.85 -41.23
CA GLY A 318 34.32 -1.69 -41.55
C GLY A 318 35.37 -1.89 -40.45
N PHE A 319 35.00 -2.06 -39.16
CA PHE A 319 35.95 -2.45 -38.10
C PHE A 319 35.58 -3.83 -37.54
N HIS A 320 36.10 -4.89 -38.15
CA HIS A 320 35.83 -6.27 -37.75
C HIS A 320 36.96 -6.78 -36.85
N GLN A 321 36.78 -6.71 -35.53
CA GLN A 321 37.40 -7.73 -34.69
C GLN A 321 36.48 -8.95 -34.71
N PRO A 322 36.92 -10.13 -35.20
CA PRO A 322 36.03 -11.28 -35.38
C PRO A 322 35.38 -11.78 -34.07
N TRP A 323 35.91 -11.37 -32.92
CA TRP A 323 35.47 -11.80 -31.58
C TRP A 323 34.62 -10.76 -30.83
N VAL A 324 34.57 -9.49 -31.25
CA VAL A 324 33.83 -8.41 -30.56
C VAL A 324 33.14 -7.49 -31.56
N LEU A 325 31.84 -7.27 -31.35
CA LEU A 325 31.06 -6.25 -32.05
C LEU A 325 30.73 -5.12 -31.07
N GLU A 326 31.15 -3.91 -31.37
CA GLU A 326 30.72 -2.72 -30.63
C GLU A 326 29.35 -2.24 -31.11
N LEU A 327 28.48 -1.85 -30.18
CA LEU A 327 27.14 -1.34 -30.46
C LEU A 327 27.11 0.19 -30.50
N ASP A 328 26.12 0.76 -31.18
CA ASP A 328 25.90 2.21 -31.19
C ASP A 328 24.94 2.63 -30.07
N LEU A 329 25.39 3.57 -29.23
CA LEU A 329 24.62 4.14 -28.13
C LEU A 329 23.51 5.10 -28.59
N ASN A 330 23.23 5.22 -29.88
CA ASN A 330 22.04 5.90 -30.39
C ASN A 330 20.97 4.92 -30.88
N TYR A 331 21.21 3.62 -30.76
CA TYR A 331 20.32 2.56 -31.24
C TYR A 331 20.05 1.52 -30.15
N THR A 332 19.11 0.63 -30.45
CA THR A 332 18.80 -0.56 -29.67
C THR A 332 19.09 -1.80 -30.50
N PRO A 333 19.94 -2.73 -30.01
CA PRO A 333 20.31 -3.89 -30.80
C PRO A 333 19.11 -4.82 -30.93
N LYS A 334 18.90 -5.35 -32.13
CA LYS A 334 17.85 -6.31 -32.42
C LYS A 334 18.37 -7.35 -33.39
N LEU A 335 18.13 -8.62 -33.09
CA LEU A 335 18.50 -9.70 -33.99
C LEU A 335 17.71 -9.61 -35.30
N LYS A 336 18.42 -9.74 -36.43
CA LYS A 336 17.84 -9.82 -37.77
C LYS A 336 16.66 -10.80 -37.81
N PRO A 337 15.58 -10.55 -38.56
CA PRO A 337 14.42 -11.45 -38.59
C PRO A 337 14.79 -12.90 -38.90
N LEU A 338 14.17 -13.86 -38.20
CA LEU A 338 14.46 -15.29 -38.32
C LEU A 338 14.49 -15.77 -39.77
N GLN A 339 13.51 -15.35 -40.58
CA GLN A 339 13.43 -15.75 -41.99
C GLN A 339 14.71 -15.41 -42.77
N GLN A 340 15.18 -14.17 -42.65
CA GLN A 340 16.35 -13.72 -43.40
C GLN A 340 17.63 -14.40 -42.89
N LEU A 341 17.70 -14.70 -41.58
CA LEU A 341 18.82 -15.46 -41.04
C LEU A 341 18.86 -16.88 -41.60
N LEU A 342 17.73 -17.58 -41.67
CA LEU A 342 17.65 -18.95 -42.20
C LEU A 342 17.93 -19.03 -43.71
N GLU A 343 17.70 -17.94 -44.45
CA GLU A 343 17.94 -17.87 -45.89
C GLU A 343 19.43 -17.75 -46.24
N SER A 344 20.24 -17.00 -45.46
CA SER A 344 21.63 -16.68 -45.84
C SER A 344 22.68 -16.84 -44.74
N ASP A 345 22.30 -16.71 -43.47
CA ASP A 345 23.26 -16.47 -42.38
C ASP A 345 23.36 -17.65 -41.39
N LEU A 346 22.32 -18.47 -41.24
CA LEU A 346 22.26 -19.59 -40.30
C LEU A 346 22.21 -20.92 -41.06
N GLN A 347 23.33 -21.66 -41.04
CA GLN A 347 23.50 -22.91 -41.77
C GLN A 347 23.74 -24.08 -40.82
N PHE A 348 23.13 -25.23 -41.11
CA PHE A 348 23.29 -26.46 -40.35
C PHE A 348 23.89 -27.57 -41.21
N GLU A 349 24.77 -28.35 -40.61
CA GLU A 349 25.44 -29.48 -41.25
C GLU A 349 25.22 -30.77 -40.45
N ARG A 350 24.90 -31.84 -41.17
CA ARG A 350 24.84 -33.22 -40.64
C ARG A 350 25.76 -34.11 -41.46
N GLN A 351 26.73 -34.74 -40.80
CA GLN A 351 27.69 -35.64 -41.45
C GLN A 351 28.34 -35.06 -42.73
N GLY A 352 28.61 -33.74 -42.78
CA GLY A 352 29.16 -33.09 -43.97
C GLY A 352 28.15 -32.52 -44.97
N ILE A 353 26.84 -32.74 -44.78
CA ILE A 353 25.78 -32.33 -45.69
C ILE A 353 24.99 -31.14 -45.12
N LEU A 354 24.85 -30.09 -45.92
CA LEU A 354 24.10 -28.89 -45.55
C LEU A 354 22.59 -29.18 -45.55
N CYS A 355 21.94 -28.93 -44.42
CA CYS A 355 20.55 -29.27 -44.20
C CYS A 355 19.60 -28.17 -44.70
N GLN A 356 18.43 -28.57 -45.18
CA GLN A 356 17.33 -27.66 -45.51
C GLN A 356 16.38 -27.56 -44.31
N ILE A 357 15.92 -26.35 -44.01
CA ILE A 357 15.05 -26.04 -42.86
C ILE A 357 13.71 -25.57 -43.38
N ASN A 358 12.63 -26.00 -42.75
CA ASN A 358 11.32 -25.44 -43.04
C ASN A 358 11.13 -24.13 -42.25
N ILE A 359 11.30 -23.00 -42.95
CA ILE A 359 11.20 -21.66 -42.37
C ILE A 359 9.85 -21.43 -41.67
N GLU A 360 8.75 -21.92 -42.25
CA GLU A 360 7.41 -21.72 -41.68
C GLU A 360 7.19 -22.58 -40.42
N ALA A 361 7.71 -23.80 -40.40
CA ALA A 361 7.71 -24.63 -39.19
C ALA A 361 8.56 -23.99 -38.07
N ALA A 362 9.76 -23.50 -38.40
CA ALA A 362 10.63 -22.81 -37.44
C ALA A 362 9.97 -21.53 -36.87
N LYS A 363 9.28 -20.74 -37.70
CA LYS A 363 8.48 -19.58 -37.24
C LYS A 363 7.36 -20.00 -36.28
N ALA A 364 6.66 -21.10 -36.58
CA ALA A 364 5.60 -21.62 -35.70
C ALA A 364 6.17 -22.06 -34.34
N HIS A 365 7.32 -22.76 -34.32
CA HIS A 365 8.00 -23.11 -33.09
C HIS A 365 8.44 -21.87 -32.30
N LEU A 366 8.99 -20.85 -32.96
CA LEU A 366 9.37 -19.59 -32.31
C LEU A 366 8.17 -18.89 -31.68
N LYS A 367 7.03 -18.86 -32.37
CA LYS A 367 5.78 -18.30 -31.84
C LYS A 367 5.37 -19.01 -30.55
N ASN A 368 5.39 -20.34 -30.54
CA ASN A 368 5.06 -21.13 -29.36
C ASN A 368 6.02 -20.86 -28.18
N VAL A 369 7.32 -20.69 -28.45
CA VAL A 369 8.31 -20.32 -27.42
C VAL A 369 8.00 -18.94 -26.83
N LYS A 370 7.72 -17.95 -27.69
CA LYS A 370 7.34 -16.59 -27.25
C LYS A 370 6.06 -16.58 -26.42
N GLU A 371 5.05 -17.36 -26.81
CA GLU A 371 3.78 -17.45 -26.09
C GLU A 371 3.93 -18.12 -24.72
N ARG A 372 4.73 -19.17 -24.61
CA ARG A 372 5.06 -19.81 -23.32
C ARG A 372 5.79 -18.85 -22.40
N GLU A 373 6.83 -18.19 -22.89
CA GLU A 373 7.59 -17.20 -22.12
C GLU A 373 6.71 -16.02 -21.68
N ALA A 374 5.83 -15.54 -22.55
CA ALA A 374 4.87 -14.49 -22.21
C ALA A 374 3.83 -14.94 -21.18
N PHE A 375 3.48 -16.23 -21.16
CA PHE A 375 2.59 -16.82 -20.17
C PHE A 375 3.28 -16.96 -18.81
N ASP A 376 4.51 -17.47 -18.78
CA ASP A 376 5.29 -17.65 -17.55
C ASP A 376 5.66 -16.30 -16.92
N LYS A 377 5.99 -15.30 -17.75
CA LYS A 377 6.31 -13.93 -17.34
C LYS A 377 5.11 -12.99 -17.38
N LYS A 378 3.89 -13.54 -17.32
CA LYS A 378 2.67 -12.74 -17.44
C LYS A 378 2.66 -11.66 -16.34
N LYS A 379 2.62 -10.40 -16.78
CA LYS A 379 2.45 -9.23 -15.93
C LYS A 379 1.25 -9.45 -15.02
N GLN A 380 1.51 -9.53 -13.71
CA GLN A 380 0.46 -9.74 -12.72
C GLN A 380 -0.13 -8.39 -12.34
N PRO A 381 -1.44 -8.33 -12.10
CA PRO A 381 -2.06 -7.09 -11.66
C PRO A 381 -1.45 -6.65 -10.32
N LEU A 382 -1.59 -5.35 -10.06
CA LEU A 382 -1.22 -4.69 -8.81
C LEU A 382 -1.65 -5.52 -7.57
N GLN A 383 -0.67 -6.03 -6.80
CA GLN A 383 -0.87 -6.91 -5.63
C GLN A 383 -0.48 -6.24 -4.32
N ASP A 384 -1.31 -6.38 -3.28
CA ASP A 384 -1.03 -5.90 -1.92
C ASP A 384 -1.10 -7.08 -0.94
N ILE A 385 -0.63 -6.87 0.30
CA ILE A 385 -0.80 -7.86 1.36
C ILE A 385 -2.29 -7.95 1.67
N PRO A 386 -2.91 -9.14 1.55
CA PRO A 386 -4.32 -9.28 1.81
C PRO A 386 -4.60 -9.00 3.29
N LEU A 387 -5.54 -8.09 3.56
CA LEU A 387 -6.01 -7.84 4.91
C LEU A 387 -6.73 -9.08 5.45
N PRO A 388 -6.53 -9.45 6.72
CA PRO A 388 -7.23 -10.57 7.32
C PRO A 388 -8.74 -10.28 7.33
N ARG A 389 -9.53 -11.25 6.86
CA ARG A 389 -11.00 -11.17 6.91
C ARG A 389 -11.48 -11.66 8.27
N GLY A 390 -12.13 -10.79 9.03
CA GLY A 390 -12.82 -11.15 10.27
C GLY A 390 -14.31 -11.42 10.06
N HIS A 391 -14.91 -12.03 11.07
CA HIS A 391 -16.35 -12.22 11.17
C HIS A 391 -16.95 -11.05 11.93
N TYR A 392 -17.95 -10.40 11.33
CA TYR A 392 -18.68 -9.34 12.02
C TYR A 392 -19.44 -9.90 13.21
N ARG A 393 -19.40 -9.16 14.33
CA ARG A 393 -20.10 -9.49 15.58
C ARG A 393 -20.85 -8.26 16.05
N HIS A 394 -22.03 -8.49 16.62
CA HIS A 394 -22.83 -7.44 17.24
C HIS A 394 -22.29 -7.09 18.64
N LEU A 395 -21.14 -6.42 18.68
CA LEU A 395 -20.41 -6.15 19.93
C LEU A 395 -21.18 -5.24 20.89
N GLY A 396 -22.04 -4.37 20.36
CA GLY A 396 -22.79 -3.38 21.12
C GLY A 396 -24.06 -3.91 21.79
N ASP A 397 -24.56 -5.10 21.41
CA ASP A 397 -25.82 -5.62 21.92
C ASP A 397 -25.75 -5.83 23.44
N TYR A 398 -26.63 -5.16 24.17
CA TYR A 398 -26.68 -5.21 25.63
C TYR A 398 -28.02 -5.74 26.13
N VAL A 399 -27.96 -6.62 27.12
CA VAL A 399 -29.12 -7.11 27.88
C VAL A 399 -28.88 -6.75 29.34
N SER A 400 -29.89 -6.15 29.98
CA SER A 400 -29.80 -5.68 31.35
C SER A 400 -29.62 -6.82 32.34
N ILE A 401 -28.75 -6.60 33.33
CA ILE A 401 -28.52 -7.52 34.45
C ILE A 401 -29.77 -7.73 35.30
N GLN A 402 -30.77 -6.85 35.16
CA GLN A 402 -32.05 -6.95 35.86
C GLN A 402 -32.85 -8.19 35.44
N HIS A 403 -32.59 -8.72 34.24
CA HIS A 403 -33.22 -9.96 33.75
C HIS A 403 -32.59 -11.22 34.33
N ASP A 404 -31.35 -11.14 34.82
CA ASP A 404 -30.62 -12.26 35.43
C ASP A 404 -31.01 -12.47 36.90
N LEU A 405 -31.74 -11.52 37.49
CA LEU A 405 -32.20 -11.62 38.87
C LEU A 405 -33.41 -12.54 39.01
N PRO A 406 -33.52 -13.27 40.14
CA PRO A 406 -34.65 -14.16 40.37
C PRO A 406 -36.02 -13.43 40.29
N PRO A 407 -37.08 -14.08 39.75
CA PRO A 407 -38.38 -13.43 39.52
C PRO A 407 -39.04 -12.80 40.75
N ASN A 408 -38.72 -13.27 41.97
CA ASN A 408 -39.26 -12.72 43.22
C ASN A 408 -38.81 -11.26 43.49
N TYR A 409 -37.74 -10.79 42.86
CA TYR A 409 -37.34 -9.38 42.88
C TYR A 409 -38.34 -8.49 42.10
N GLY A 410 -39.05 -9.04 41.11
CA GLY A 410 -40.12 -8.37 40.39
C GLY A 410 -39.66 -7.25 39.44
N ILE A 411 -38.39 -7.25 39.03
CA ILE A 411 -37.80 -6.19 38.19
C ILE A 411 -37.46 -6.63 36.75
N GLY A 412 -37.34 -7.94 36.51
CA GLY A 412 -37.12 -8.49 35.17
C GLY A 412 -38.37 -8.47 34.28
N SER A 413 -38.30 -9.16 33.15
CA SER A 413 -39.35 -9.19 32.11
C SER A 413 -40.76 -9.57 32.58
N LEU A 414 -40.88 -10.46 33.58
CA LEU A 414 -42.17 -10.87 34.15
C LEU A 414 -42.84 -9.77 34.99
N GLY A 415 -42.07 -8.81 35.51
CA GLY A 415 -42.56 -7.73 36.34
C GLY A 415 -43.24 -8.19 37.64
N LEU A 416 -44.05 -7.30 38.21
CA LEU A 416 -44.89 -7.57 39.38
C LEU A 416 -46.35 -7.72 38.97
N PRO A 417 -47.12 -8.64 39.56
CA PRO A 417 -48.57 -8.73 39.32
C PRO A 417 -49.30 -7.45 39.70
N ASP A 418 -50.40 -7.13 39.01
CA ASP A 418 -51.17 -5.91 39.29
C ASP A 418 -51.75 -5.87 40.71
N SER A 419 -51.98 -7.04 41.31
CA SER A 419 -52.51 -7.22 42.66
C SER A 419 -51.54 -6.83 43.79
N VAL A 420 -50.26 -6.58 43.51
CA VAL A 420 -49.30 -6.20 44.56
C VAL A 420 -49.53 -4.77 45.05
N SER A 421 -49.16 -4.51 46.31
CA SER A 421 -49.36 -3.20 46.93
C SER A 421 -48.61 -2.08 46.19
N PRO A 422 -49.12 -0.83 46.19
CA PRO A 422 -48.42 0.31 45.61
C PRO A 422 -46.99 0.48 46.16
N THR A 423 -46.79 0.24 47.46
CA THR A 423 -45.48 0.27 48.11
C THR A 423 -44.51 -0.73 47.48
N ARG A 424 -44.95 -1.96 47.18
CA ARG A 424 -44.11 -2.97 46.53
C ARG A 424 -43.72 -2.55 45.11
N LYS A 425 -44.66 -1.95 44.36
CA LYS A 425 -44.37 -1.39 43.02
C LYS A 425 -43.30 -0.28 43.11
N ILE A 426 -43.37 0.60 44.11
CA ILE A 426 -42.38 1.66 44.33
C ILE A 426 -41.00 1.08 44.71
N GLN A 427 -40.93 0.09 45.60
CA GLN A 427 -39.67 -0.56 45.97
C GLN A 427 -38.98 -1.22 44.77
N ALA A 428 -39.76 -1.89 43.90
CA ALA A 428 -39.21 -2.44 42.67
C ALA A 428 -38.66 -1.33 41.75
N LYS A 429 -39.35 -0.19 41.63
CA LYS A 429 -38.84 0.97 40.87
C LYS A 429 -37.55 1.53 41.45
N GLN A 430 -37.42 1.60 42.78
CA GLN A 430 -36.18 2.04 43.44
C GLN A 430 -35.03 1.09 43.13
N LEU A 431 -35.26 -0.22 43.16
CA LEU A 431 -34.23 -1.20 42.80
C LEU A 431 -33.84 -1.12 41.32
N LYS A 432 -34.82 -0.98 40.40
CA LYS A 432 -34.55 -0.75 38.97
C LYS A 432 -33.66 0.48 38.77
N ALA A 433 -33.98 1.59 39.43
CA ALA A 433 -33.20 2.81 39.36
C ALA A 433 -31.77 2.63 39.91
N TYR A 434 -31.61 1.87 40.99
CA TYR A 434 -30.30 1.54 41.56
C TYR A 434 -29.45 0.68 40.61
N LEU A 435 -30.05 -0.33 39.97
CA LEU A 435 -29.31 -1.22 39.06
C LEU A 435 -28.98 -0.57 37.72
N LEU A 436 -29.76 0.42 37.30
CA LEU A 436 -29.54 1.15 36.06
C LEU A 436 -28.16 1.84 36.01
N PHE A 437 -27.58 2.22 37.15
CA PHE A 437 -26.22 2.76 37.21
C PHE A 437 -25.18 1.74 36.71
N PHE A 438 -25.32 0.47 37.10
CA PHE A 438 -24.42 -0.60 36.68
C PHE A 438 -24.72 -1.01 35.23
N ASP A 439 -25.99 -1.10 34.87
CA ASP A 439 -26.41 -1.38 33.50
C ASP A 439 -25.81 -0.36 32.52
N GLN A 440 -25.90 0.93 32.87
CA GLN A 440 -25.42 1.99 32.00
C GLN A 440 -23.90 1.96 31.82
N LEU A 441 -23.15 1.59 32.86
CA LEU A 441 -21.69 1.41 32.76
C LEU A 441 -21.35 0.28 31.79
N LEU A 442 -21.98 -0.90 31.94
CA LEU A 442 -21.78 -2.06 31.08
C LEU A 442 -22.18 -1.77 29.64
N ALA A 443 -23.35 -1.15 29.44
CA ALA A 443 -23.82 -0.73 28.14
C ALA A 443 -22.83 0.22 27.45
N ASN A 444 -22.29 1.20 28.17
CA ASN A 444 -21.29 2.12 27.61
C ASN A 444 -19.97 1.43 27.25
N TYR A 445 -19.53 0.43 28.04
CA TYR A 445 -18.37 -0.38 27.66
C TYR A 445 -18.57 -1.12 26.34
N LEU A 446 -19.74 -1.72 26.14
CA LEU A 446 -20.07 -2.41 24.89
C LEU A 446 -20.24 -1.44 23.72
N ALA A 447 -20.79 -0.25 23.95
CA ALA A 447 -20.81 0.82 22.96
C ALA A 447 -19.38 1.19 22.54
N GLN A 448 -18.49 1.42 23.50
CA GLN A 448 -17.08 1.72 23.22
C GLN A 448 -16.42 0.61 22.39
N LEU A 449 -16.69 -0.66 22.72
CA LEU A 449 -16.17 -1.81 22.00
C LEU A 449 -16.72 -1.88 20.57
N ALA A 450 -18.01 -1.64 20.37
CA ALA A 450 -18.66 -1.63 19.06
C ALA A 450 -18.09 -0.56 18.12
N HIS A 451 -17.64 0.57 18.67
CA HIS A 451 -17.09 1.69 17.91
C HIS A 451 -15.54 1.71 17.85
N ILE A 452 -14.85 0.67 18.33
CA ILE A 452 -13.38 0.61 18.31
C ILE A 452 -12.81 0.80 16.90
N ARG A 453 -13.49 0.26 15.89
CA ARG A 453 -13.12 0.39 14.48
C ARG A 453 -13.14 1.84 14.00
N GLU A 454 -14.11 2.63 14.44
CA GLU A 454 -14.24 4.04 14.07
C GLU A 454 -13.09 4.88 14.60
N LEU A 455 -12.53 4.51 15.75
CA LEU A 455 -11.36 5.18 16.34
C LEU A 455 -10.07 4.93 15.55
N PHE A 456 -9.95 3.76 14.92
CA PHE A 456 -8.74 3.40 14.16
C PHE A 456 -8.82 3.77 12.70
N CYS A 457 -10.01 3.84 12.11
CA CYS A 457 -10.19 4.15 10.68
C CYS A 457 -9.97 5.65 10.43
N PRO A 458 -8.81 6.10 9.91
CA PRO A 458 -8.64 7.50 9.57
C PRO A 458 -9.61 7.86 8.43
N PRO A 459 -10.12 9.10 8.40
CA PRO A 459 -10.82 9.61 7.23
C PRO A 459 -9.88 9.71 6.01
N ILE A 460 -10.44 9.73 4.80
CA ILE A 460 -9.66 9.76 3.54
C ILE A 460 -9.90 11.10 2.84
N ILE A 461 -8.91 11.54 2.06
CA ILE A 461 -9.00 12.66 1.12
C ILE A 461 -10.29 12.58 0.30
N GLY A 462 -11.15 13.60 0.41
CA GLY A 462 -12.43 13.68 -0.31
C GLY A 462 -13.67 13.61 0.58
N ASP A 463 -13.51 13.23 1.86
CA ASP A 463 -14.57 13.45 2.86
C ASP A 463 -14.62 14.95 3.18
N THR A 464 -15.60 15.65 2.61
CA THR A 464 -15.72 17.12 2.71
C THR A 464 -16.23 17.58 4.08
N ALA A 465 -16.57 16.66 4.98
CA ALA A 465 -17.05 17.00 6.31
C ALA A 465 -15.85 17.20 7.26
N PRO A 466 -15.67 18.41 7.82
CA PRO A 466 -14.81 18.59 9.00
C PRO A 466 -15.45 17.79 10.14
N ARG A 467 -14.85 16.63 10.43
CA ARG A 467 -15.31 15.75 11.51
C ARG A 467 -14.35 15.90 12.68
N SER A 468 -14.89 16.27 13.83
CA SER A 468 -14.27 15.95 15.11
C SER A 468 -14.58 14.49 15.44
N ILE A 469 -13.57 13.75 15.87
CA ILE A 469 -13.69 12.34 16.25
C ILE A 469 -14.31 12.27 17.65
N GLN A 470 -15.47 11.62 17.75
CA GLN A 470 -16.01 11.22 19.03
C GLN A 470 -15.14 10.08 19.59
N THR A 471 -14.66 10.21 20.83
CA THR A 471 -13.72 9.25 21.41
C THR A 471 -14.33 8.34 22.45
N TYR A 472 -15.41 8.79 23.08
CA TYR A 472 -16.25 7.98 23.95
C TYR A 472 -17.64 7.78 23.38
N PHE A 473 -18.11 6.54 23.43
CA PHE A 473 -19.41 6.15 22.94
C PHE A 473 -20.30 5.71 24.08
N THR A 474 -21.56 6.09 23.99
CA THR A 474 -22.58 5.74 24.97
C THR A 474 -23.78 5.15 24.25
N GLN A 475 -24.51 4.28 24.93
CA GLN A 475 -25.78 3.76 24.42
C GLN A 475 -26.82 3.70 25.53
N SER A 476 -28.09 3.91 25.17
CA SER A 476 -29.18 3.80 26.13
C SER A 476 -29.49 2.33 26.43
N VAL A 477 -29.70 2.04 27.71
CA VAL A 477 -30.36 0.81 28.13
C VAL A 477 -31.86 0.95 27.80
N THR A 478 -32.46 0.00 27.09
CA THR A 478 -33.84 0.12 26.60
C THR A 478 -34.71 -1.10 26.92
N ASP A 479 -34.10 -2.20 27.35
CA ASP A 479 -34.73 -3.50 27.55
C ASP A 479 -35.29 -3.70 28.97
N VAL A 480 -35.24 -2.65 29.81
CA VAL A 480 -35.80 -2.65 31.17
C VAL A 480 -37.28 -2.20 31.14
N PRO A 481 -38.23 -2.98 31.68
CA PRO A 481 -39.64 -2.59 31.69
C PRO A 481 -39.89 -1.33 32.54
N GLU A 482 -40.79 -0.46 32.08
CA GLU A 482 -41.19 0.81 32.73
C GLU A 482 -40.07 1.86 32.91
N LEU A 483 -39.02 1.78 32.09
CA LEU A 483 -37.86 2.66 32.18
C LEU A 483 -38.19 4.16 31.96
N ASP A 484 -39.20 4.46 31.15
CA ASP A 484 -39.70 5.84 30.94
C ASP A 484 -40.20 6.50 32.23
N SER A 485 -40.57 5.72 33.25
CA SER A 485 -40.98 6.24 34.56
C SER A 485 -39.81 6.54 35.50
N VAL A 486 -38.59 6.17 35.10
CA VAL A 486 -37.35 6.31 35.87
C VAL A 486 -36.39 7.30 35.22
N LEU A 487 -36.32 7.32 33.88
CA LEU A 487 -35.42 8.18 33.12
C LEU A 487 -36.06 9.48 32.65
N ASN A 488 -35.26 10.54 32.63
CA ASN A 488 -35.65 11.80 31.98
C ASN A 488 -35.68 11.63 30.44
N PRO A 489 -36.61 12.30 29.73
CA PRO A 489 -36.66 12.23 28.26
C PRO A 489 -35.34 12.63 27.57
N ASP A 490 -34.64 13.62 28.12
CA ASP A 490 -33.37 14.13 27.58
C ASP A 490 -32.12 13.37 28.09
N HIS A 491 -32.28 12.22 28.73
CA HIS A 491 -31.15 11.50 29.36
C HIS A 491 -30.04 11.15 28.36
N LYS A 492 -30.37 10.86 27.09
CA LYS A 492 -29.37 10.47 26.07
C LYS A 492 -28.35 11.56 25.82
N THR A 493 -28.81 12.80 25.67
CA THR A 493 -27.96 13.97 25.46
C THR A 493 -27.10 14.24 26.68
N HIS A 494 -27.69 14.17 27.87
CA HIS A 494 -26.97 14.36 29.14
C HIS A 494 -25.93 13.27 29.39
N LEU A 495 -26.23 12.01 29.04
CA LEU A 495 -25.33 10.88 29.20
C LEU A 495 -24.05 11.07 28.37
N GLN A 496 -24.20 11.42 27.08
CA GLN A 496 -23.04 11.66 26.22
C GLN A 496 -22.24 12.87 26.70
N GLN A 497 -22.90 13.97 27.08
CA GLN A 497 -22.23 15.17 27.60
C GLN A 497 -21.51 14.93 28.93
N ALA A 498 -22.03 14.04 29.79
CA ALA A 498 -21.43 13.69 31.07
C ALA A 498 -20.14 12.89 30.90
N ILE A 499 -20.09 11.98 29.92
CA ILE A 499 -18.91 11.14 29.65
C ILE A 499 -17.88 11.87 28.79
N GLU A 500 -18.33 12.62 27.80
CA GLU A 500 -17.47 13.37 26.89
C GLU A 500 -17.94 14.82 26.78
N ASN A 501 -17.50 15.63 27.73
CA ASN A 501 -17.56 17.08 27.58
C ASN A 501 -16.53 17.55 26.53
N VAL A 502 -16.63 18.81 26.12
CA VAL A 502 -15.79 19.39 25.06
C VAL A 502 -14.28 19.26 25.38
N ASP A 503 -13.89 19.47 26.64
CA ASP A 503 -12.48 19.38 27.05
C ASP A 503 -11.91 17.97 27.00
N THR A 504 -12.72 17.01 27.46
CA THR A 504 -12.38 15.59 27.42
C THR A 504 -12.27 15.13 25.97
N LYS A 505 -13.19 15.57 25.12
CA LYS A 505 -13.18 15.30 23.68
C LYS A 505 -11.87 15.76 23.04
N ILE A 506 -11.54 17.05 23.16
CA ILE A 506 -10.30 17.63 22.59
C ILE A 506 -9.08 16.86 23.07
N THR A 507 -8.99 16.64 24.39
CA THR A 507 -7.81 16.02 25.00
C THR A 507 -7.61 14.59 24.51
N ARG A 508 -8.71 13.83 24.41
CA ARG A 508 -8.67 12.44 23.96
C ARG A 508 -8.48 12.32 22.46
N GLU A 509 -9.15 13.15 21.67
CA GLU A 509 -8.99 13.21 20.22
C GLU A 509 -7.53 13.53 19.88
N ASN A 510 -6.94 14.52 20.55
CA ASN A 510 -5.51 14.83 20.40
C ASN A 510 -4.60 13.64 20.74
N LYS A 511 -4.87 12.93 21.85
CA LYS A 511 -4.11 11.74 22.25
C LYS A 511 -4.23 10.61 21.22
N LEU A 512 -5.44 10.37 20.70
CA LEU A 512 -5.70 9.37 19.68
C LEU A 512 -4.94 9.70 18.39
N LEU A 513 -5.04 10.93 17.90
CA LEU A 513 -4.35 11.37 16.69
C LEU A 513 -2.82 11.27 16.85
N ASN A 514 -2.28 11.69 18.00
CA ASN A 514 -0.86 11.52 18.31
C ASN A 514 -0.45 10.05 18.31
N HIS A 515 -1.27 9.16 18.86
CA HIS A 515 -1.01 7.73 18.85
C HIS A 515 -0.99 7.16 17.43
N LEU A 516 -1.94 7.57 16.58
CA LEU A 516 -1.99 7.13 15.18
C LEU A 516 -0.78 7.64 14.38
N MET A 517 -0.39 8.91 14.57
CA MET A 517 0.80 9.50 13.93
C MET A 517 2.11 8.85 14.39
N ALA A 518 2.22 8.52 15.68
CA ALA A 518 3.41 7.88 16.24
C ALA A 518 3.76 6.54 15.58
N ARG A 519 2.77 5.85 14.98
CA ARG A 519 3.00 4.62 14.19
C ARG A 519 3.91 4.84 12.98
N PHE A 520 3.97 6.07 12.48
CA PHE A 520 4.80 6.47 11.35
C PHE A 520 6.03 7.28 11.77
N GLY A 521 6.30 7.37 13.08
CA GLY A 521 7.41 8.17 13.62
C GLY A 521 7.18 9.68 13.54
N GLU A 522 5.96 10.14 13.26
CA GLU A 522 5.64 11.56 13.09
C GLU A 522 5.22 12.21 14.40
N GLN A 523 5.64 13.46 14.61
CA GLN A 523 5.29 14.27 15.77
C GLN A 523 4.91 15.69 15.32
N PHE A 524 3.77 16.19 15.79
CA PHE A 524 3.27 17.53 15.48
C PHE A 524 3.73 18.52 16.58
N ILE A 525 5.04 18.83 16.62
CA ILE A 525 5.65 19.66 17.67
C ILE A 525 5.71 21.15 17.27
N ASP A 526 5.86 21.45 15.98
CA ASP A 526 6.25 22.78 15.49
C ASP A 526 5.08 23.67 15.01
N ASP A 527 3.88 23.13 14.84
CA ASP A 527 2.74 23.87 14.26
C ASP A 527 2.12 24.91 15.19
N ALA A 528 2.36 24.83 16.51
CA ALA A 528 1.76 25.76 17.47
C ALA A 528 2.17 27.23 17.22
N LEU A 529 3.39 27.47 16.73
CA LEU A 529 3.92 28.81 16.43
C LEU A 529 3.48 29.31 15.05
N LEU A 530 3.46 28.42 14.05
CA LEU A 530 3.08 28.75 12.66
C LEU A 530 1.58 29.04 12.52
N LEU A 531 0.75 28.43 13.36
CA LEU A 531 -0.69 28.66 13.39
C LEU A 531 -1.05 30.02 14.00
N TYR A 532 -0.21 30.61 14.85
CA TYR A 532 -0.50 31.89 15.50
C TYR A 532 -0.64 33.04 14.50
N ASP A 533 0.13 33.04 13.42
CA ASP A 533 0.18 34.12 12.43
C ASP A 533 -0.98 34.06 11.41
N LYS A 534 -1.47 32.85 11.09
CA LYS A 534 -2.60 32.63 10.15
C LYS A 534 -4.00 32.71 10.79
N GLN A 535 -4.09 32.91 12.10
CA GLN A 535 -5.34 32.91 12.88
C GLN A 535 -6.24 34.13 12.68
N GLN A 536 -5.72 35.24 12.12
CA GLN A 536 -6.51 36.47 11.91
C GLN A 536 -7.61 36.34 10.85
N GLN A 537 -7.60 35.28 10.01
CA GLN A 537 -8.50 35.18 8.84
C GLN A 537 -9.35 33.90 8.76
N ARG A 538 -9.20 32.95 9.70
CA ARG A 538 -9.95 31.68 9.71
C ARG A 538 -10.76 31.52 10.99
N LYS A 539 -11.95 30.92 10.88
CA LYS A 539 -12.69 30.35 12.03
C LYS A 539 -12.53 28.82 12.00
N PRO A 540 -12.25 28.16 13.13
CA PRO A 540 -12.14 26.71 13.16
C PRO A 540 -13.53 26.13 12.87
N VAL A 541 -13.58 25.02 12.13
CA VAL A 541 -14.86 24.36 11.86
C VAL A 541 -15.27 23.50 13.05
N ILE A 542 -14.31 22.95 13.77
CA ILE A 542 -14.50 22.37 15.10
C ILE A 542 -14.65 23.52 16.11
N SER A 543 -15.89 23.87 16.42
CA SER A 543 -16.21 24.83 17.50
C SER A 543 -16.04 24.16 18.87
N LEU A 544 -15.16 24.73 19.70
CA LEU A 544 -14.82 24.21 21.03
C LEU A 544 -15.58 24.91 22.18
N GLY A 545 -16.66 25.62 21.86
CA GLY A 545 -17.42 26.44 22.80
C GLY A 545 -16.78 27.80 23.09
N GLU A 546 -17.53 28.69 23.75
CA GLU A 546 -17.20 30.12 23.90
C GLU A 546 -15.95 30.38 24.77
N ASN A 547 -15.58 29.45 25.65
CA ASN A 547 -14.49 29.62 26.63
C ASN A 547 -13.16 28.97 26.18
N LYS A 548 -13.08 28.45 24.96
CA LYS A 548 -11.90 27.74 24.46
C LYS A 548 -11.24 28.48 23.32
N ALA A 549 -9.93 28.35 23.28
CA ALA A 549 -9.14 29.02 22.31
C ALA A 549 -9.29 28.36 20.92
N PRO A 550 -9.62 29.14 19.86
CA PRO A 550 -9.84 28.61 18.52
C PRO A 550 -8.69 27.75 17.95
N TRP A 551 -7.44 28.01 18.36
CA TRP A 551 -6.24 27.30 17.90
C TRP A 551 -6.22 25.80 18.19
N GLN A 552 -6.88 25.37 19.27
CA GLN A 552 -6.97 23.94 19.60
C GLN A 552 -7.81 23.18 18.56
N GLY A 553 -8.84 23.82 18.00
CA GLY A 553 -9.68 23.22 16.95
C GLY A 553 -8.92 23.07 15.65
N PHE A 554 -8.17 24.11 15.25
CA PHE A 554 -7.30 24.06 14.07
C PHE A 554 -6.25 22.96 14.15
N HIS A 555 -5.61 22.80 15.32
CA HIS A 555 -4.59 21.77 15.52
C HIS A 555 -5.13 20.34 15.33
N LEU A 556 -6.37 20.08 15.76
CA LEU A 556 -7.03 18.78 15.53
C LEU A 556 -7.37 18.58 14.04
N GLU A 557 -7.89 19.61 13.38
CA GLU A 557 -8.21 19.56 11.94
C GLU A 557 -6.95 19.29 11.10
N ASP A 558 -5.84 19.95 11.42
CA ASP A 558 -4.57 19.81 10.70
C ASP A 558 -3.96 18.41 10.91
N LYS A 559 -3.98 17.89 12.14
CA LYS A 559 -3.55 16.51 12.42
C LYS A 559 -4.38 15.47 11.68
N LEU A 560 -5.69 15.68 11.66
CA LEU A 560 -6.58 14.82 10.93
C LEU A 560 -6.22 14.84 9.46
N ALA A 561 -6.18 16.04 8.85
CA ALA A 561 -5.83 16.22 7.44
C ALA A 561 -4.46 15.63 7.09
N PHE A 562 -3.46 15.80 7.95
CA PHE A 562 -2.14 15.20 7.83
C PHE A 562 -2.24 13.68 7.78
N LEU A 563 -2.94 13.04 8.72
CA LEU A 563 -3.15 11.59 8.69
C LEU A 563 -3.88 11.13 7.42
N GLN A 564 -4.91 11.85 6.97
CA GLN A 564 -5.63 11.51 5.73
C GLN A 564 -4.71 11.54 4.50
N ALA A 565 -3.81 12.52 4.46
CA ALA A 565 -2.89 12.74 3.35
C ALA A 565 -1.55 12.01 3.50
N TYR A 566 -1.32 11.34 4.63
CA TYR A 566 -0.03 10.77 4.97
C TYR A 566 0.54 9.82 3.92
N PRO A 567 -0.22 8.87 3.32
CA PRO A 567 0.30 8.02 2.25
C PRO A 567 0.90 8.83 1.09
N GLN A 568 0.24 9.90 0.68
CA GLN A 568 0.69 10.75 -0.42
C GLN A 568 1.87 11.62 0.00
N MET A 569 1.81 12.24 1.19
CA MET A 569 2.86 13.14 1.68
C MET A 569 4.15 12.40 1.99
N SER A 570 4.06 11.21 2.60
CA SER A 570 5.22 10.38 2.92
C SER A 570 5.91 9.86 1.66
N ALA A 571 5.14 9.40 0.67
CA ALA A 571 5.69 8.95 -0.60
C ALA A 571 6.31 10.10 -1.42
N ALA A 572 5.75 11.31 -1.38
CA ALA A 572 6.09 12.41 -2.28
C ALA A 572 6.98 13.53 -1.68
N ARG A 573 7.78 13.25 -0.63
CA ARG A 573 8.55 14.27 0.13
C ARG A 573 9.47 15.17 -0.71
N GLY A 574 9.94 14.72 -1.87
CA GLY A 574 10.80 15.49 -2.77
C GLY A 574 10.13 16.01 -4.04
N SER A 575 8.82 15.78 -4.22
CA SER A 575 8.18 15.92 -5.53
C SER A 575 7.76 17.36 -5.85
N ALA A 576 8.01 17.75 -7.10
CA ALA A 576 7.55 19.02 -7.66
C ALA A 576 6.18 18.87 -8.31
N PHE A 577 5.52 20.01 -8.52
CA PHE A 577 4.28 20.03 -9.28
C PHE A 577 4.53 19.66 -10.75
N ASN A 578 3.56 18.95 -11.34
CA ASN A 578 3.54 18.67 -12.76
C ASN A 578 3.07 19.92 -13.54
N TYR A 579 4.00 20.67 -14.12
CA TYR A 579 3.71 21.91 -14.86
C TYR A 579 3.05 21.69 -16.23
N THR A 580 3.04 20.44 -16.74
CA THR A 580 2.44 20.10 -18.03
C THR A 580 0.91 19.95 -17.95
N GLN A 581 0.37 19.74 -16.75
CA GLN A 581 -1.06 19.67 -16.53
C GLN A 581 -1.65 21.09 -16.44
N LYS A 582 -2.72 21.36 -17.23
CA LYS A 582 -3.51 22.58 -17.06
C LYS A 582 -4.09 22.57 -15.65
N ARG A 583 -3.67 23.51 -14.80
CA ARG A 583 -4.27 23.71 -13.47
C ARG A 583 -5.75 24.07 -13.64
N GLY A 584 -6.63 23.09 -13.45
CA GLY A 584 -8.05 23.36 -13.28
C GLY A 584 -8.26 24.17 -12.01
N ILE A 585 -9.12 25.19 -12.06
CA ILE A 585 -9.44 26.11 -10.95
C ILE A 585 -9.85 25.36 -9.65
N ARG A 586 -10.25 24.08 -9.72
CA ARG A 586 -10.59 23.24 -8.57
C ARG A 586 -9.40 22.70 -7.76
N THR A 587 -8.21 22.55 -8.33
CA THR A 587 -7.04 21.99 -7.60
C THR A 587 -6.47 23.01 -6.60
N ILE A 588 -6.79 24.29 -6.77
CA ILE A 588 -6.43 25.34 -5.82
C ILE A 588 -7.05 25.07 -4.45
N LEU A 589 -8.22 24.43 -4.34
CA LEU A 589 -8.89 24.22 -3.04
C LEU A 589 -8.29 23.13 -2.14
N LEU A 590 -7.53 22.18 -2.68
CA LEU A 590 -6.82 21.17 -1.87
C LEU A 590 -5.37 21.59 -1.56
N ALA A 591 -4.70 22.29 -2.49
CA ALA A 591 -3.36 22.85 -2.22
C ALA A 591 -3.41 24.16 -1.37
N SER A 592 -4.51 24.92 -1.40
CA SER A 592 -4.71 26.12 -0.55
C SER A 592 -5.19 25.81 0.87
N LYS A 593 -5.56 24.56 1.17
CA LYS A 593 -5.79 24.11 2.55
C LYS A 593 -4.52 23.48 3.12
N GLY A 594 -3.46 24.30 3.20
CA GLY A 594 -2.34 24.04 4.09
C GLY A 594 -1.03 23.63 3.41
N VAL A 595 -0.49 24.44 2.49
CA VAL A 595 0.91 24.90 2.45
C VAL A 595 0.94 26.04 1.43
N SER A 596 1.07 27.29 1.88
CA SER A 596 1.35 28.41 0.96
C SER A 596 2.83 28.33 0.59
N ALA A 597 3.12 27.97 -0.65
CA ALA A 597 4.41 28.24 -1.27
C ALA A 597 4.41 29.69 -1.75
N ASP A 598 4.74 30.61 -0.85
CA ASP A 598 5.34 31.90 -1.20
C ASP A 598 6.80 31.80 -0.83
N TYR A 599 7.63 31.42 -1.81
CA TYR A 599 8.98 31.95 -2.08
C TYR A 599 9.39 31.54 -3.50
#